data_AF-A0A163F531-F1
#
_entry.id   AF-A0A163F531-F1
#
_cell.length_a   1.000
_cell.length_b   1.000
_cell.length_c   1.000
_cell.angle_alpha   90.00
_cell.angle_beta   90.00
_cell.angle_gamma   90.00
#
_symmetry.space_group_name_H-M   'P 1'
#
loop_
_entity.id
_entity.type
_entity.pdbx_description
1 polymer ?
#
loop_
_entity_poly.entity_id
_entity_poly.type
_entity_poly.pdbx_seq_one_letter_code
_entity_poly.pdbx_strand_id
1 'polypeptide(L)'
;MPVNLKNCRLLANQPITSDALFDPKQLGRTPLGKGLTALGSGLVWHNEGLVMLQNESSQRMNELMAQVLNCLAANRLPEALHPSEPFLFEGLSSGRQLIELLNRQGWHCCGRIRASVASFGLGASQVNESGRWLQVPLAMPYRTGLEDDRNQEILSLLPHCSFELELQPQGNDSILLQYCQDIEGMNDWAAMNDLHRPWQNDRHNGTVAYPSQPLTQQRLADAIEITELIAAVHNMEASSQKLHLGGYGALGYCIDSTALLEQCLNGSTHLFSLTLGGIWRERLRRSLDILLDQGFCVNTSVVDRYRWGLDTLPQDQSLQGSARLEAMQRLSSCQPSHSPFALVRNLNGEVDL
;
A
#
# COMPACT_ATOMS: atom_id res chain seq x y z
N MET A 1 14.11 -17.45 -7.31
CA MET A 1 12.74 -17.35 -6.77
C MET A 1 12.35 -18.67 -6.10
N PRO A 2 11.78 -18.66 -4.89
CA PRO A 2 11.23 -19.88 -4.29
C PRO A 2 10.03 -20.37 -5.11
N VAL A 3 9.84 -21.68 -5.20
CA VAL A 3 8.78 -22.32 -6.02
C VAL A 3 7.67 -22.97 -5.18
N ASN A 4 7.77 -22.92 -3.85
CA ASN A 4 6.75 -23.40 -2.91
C ASN A 4 6.96 -22.80 -1.51
N LEU A 5 5.96 -22.93 -0.64
CA LEU A 5 5.93 -22.41 0.73
C LEU A 5 7.02 -23.04 1.61
N LYS A 6 7.35 -24.32 1.38
CA LYS A 6 8.43 -25.00 2.10
C LYS A 6 9.77 -24.31 1.82
N ASN A 7 10.05 -24.00 0.57
CA ASN A 7 11.26 -23.28 0.16
C ASN A 7 11.27 -21.85 0.70
N CYS A 8 10.12 -21.15 0.68
CA CYS A 8 10.02 -19.83 1.32
C CYS A 8 10.39 -19.89 2.80
N ARG A 9 9.81 -20.83 3.56
CA ARG A 9 10.11 -21.00 4.99
C ARG A 9 11.57 -21.37 5.26
N LEU A 10 12.17 -22.21 4.42
CA LEU A 10 13.58 -22.55 4.54
C LEU A 10 14.47 -21.33 4.31
N LEU A 11 14.20 -20.54 3.26
CA LEU A 11 14.95 -19.32 2.96
C LEU A 11 14.72 -18.23 4.01
N ALA A 12 13.51 -18.12 4.56
CA ALA A 12 13.18 -17.14 5.60
C ALA A 12 13.92 -17.39 6.92
N ASN A 13 14.21 -18.66 7.24
CA ASN A 13 14.94 -19.04 8.44
C ASN A 13 16.46 -19.15 8.24
N GLN A 14 16.97 -18.90 7.04
CA GLN A 14 18.41 -18.91 6.81
C GLN A 14 19.03 -17.66 7.44
N PRO A 15 20.11 -17.81 8.23
CA PRO A 15 20.83 -16.66 8.74
C PRO A 15 21.41 -15.88 7.56
N ILE A 16 21.23 -14.56 7.57
CA ILE A 16 21.78 -13.69 6.54
C ILE A 16 23.31 -13.76 6.65
N THR A 17 23.96 -14.40 5.68
CA THR A 17 25.41 -14.28 5.51
C THR A 17 25.69 -12.83 5.15
N SER A 18 26.57 -12.18 5.91
CA SER A 18 26.81 -10.71 5.95
C SER A 18 27.15 -10.02 4.63
N ASP A 19 27.27 -10.74 3.52
CA ASP A 19 27.72 -10.20 2.23
C ASP A 19 26.60 -9.55 1.41
N ALA A 20 25.34 -9.64 1.86
CA ALA A 20 24.17 -9.06 1.17
C ALA A 20 23.30 -8.18 2.09
N LEU A 21 23.88 -7.57 3.12
CA LEU A 21 23.15 -6.58 3.90
C LEU A 21 22.96 -5.29 3.09
N PHE A 22 21.75 -5.12 2.59
CA PHE A 22 21.10 -3.82 2.61
C PHE A 22 21.26 -3.26 4.03
N ASP A 23 22.12 -2.25 4.18
CA ASP A 23 22.22 -1.49 5.42
C ASP A 23 20.87 -0.77 5.62
N PRO A 24 20.12 -1.04 6.70
CA PRO A 24 18.88 -0.32 7.00
C PRO A 24 19.10 1.21 7.11
N LYS A 25 20.35 1.66 7.29
CA LYS A 25 20.72 3.08 7.23
C LYS A 25 20.71 3.66 5.80
N GLN A 26 20.57 2.85 4.76
CA GLN A 26 20.48 3.32 3.37
C GLN A 26 19.06 3.70 2.95
N LEU A 27 18.01 3.16 3.58
CA LEU A 27 16.62 3.61 3.39
C LEU A 27 16.32 5.00 3.95
N GLY A 28 17.31 5.67 4.56
CA GLY A 28 17.23 7.05 5.04
C GLY A 28 18.25 8.01 4.42
N ARG A 29 18.96 7.64 3.35
CA ARG A 29 19.95 8.50 2.71
C ARG A 29 19.52 8.95 1.32
N THR A 30 18.37 9.60 1.22
CA THR A 30 18.23 10.66 0.22
C THR A 30 19.36 11.67 0.43
N PRO A 31 20.01 12.19 -0.62
CA PRO A 31 21.04 13.23 -0.49
C PRO A 31 20.41 14.60 -0.18
N LEU A 32 19.64 14.68 0.91
CA LEU A 32 19.45 15.92 1.64
C LEU A 32 20.73 16.13 2.45
N GLY A 33 21.71 16.76 1.80
CA GLY A 33 23.08 16.85 2.26
C GLY A 33 23.19 17.40 3.68
N LYS A 34 23.92 16.69 4.56
CA LYS A 34 24.44 17.15 5.87
C LYS A 34 23.55 18.20 6.58
N GLY A 35 22.24 17.99 6.60
CA GLY A 35 21.27 18.98 7.06
C GLY A 35 20.69 18.57 8.39
N LEU A 36 20.84 19.43 9.41
CA LEU A 36 20.08 19.46 10.67
C LEU A 36 19.68 18.09 11.24
N THR A 37 20.64 17.32 11.75
CA THR A 37 20.38 16.06 12.49
C THR A 37 19.79 16.29 13.89
N ALA A 38 19.87 17.52 14.40
CA ALA A 38 19.23 17.94 15.64
C ALA A 38 18.70 19.37 15.51
N LEU A 39 17.39 19.54 15.64
CA LEU A 39 16.83 20.83 16.06
C LEU A 39 16.95 20.82 17.60
N GLY A 40 17.31 21.94 18.21
CA GLY A 40 17.61 22.02 19.65
C GLY A 40 16.58 21.32 20.55
N SER A 41 17.04 20.90 21.75
CA SER A 41 16.29 20.09 22.74
C SER A 41 16.25 18.57 22.52
N GLY A 42 17.16 18.00 21.72
CA GLY A 42 17.32 16.53 21.61
C GLY A 42 16.35 15.84 20.65
N LEU A 43 15.69 16.60 19.77
CA LEU A 43 14.88 16.07 18.67
C LEU A 43 15.80 15.53 17.55
N VAL A 44 15.53 14.32 17.07
CA VAL A 44 16.22 13.71 15.93
C VAL A 44 15.23 13.36 14.83
N TRP A 45 15.59 13.60 13.56
CA TRP A 45 14.79 13.24 12.37
C TRP A 45 15.02 11.78 11.96
N HIS A 46 14.83 10.86 12.91
CA HIS A 46 15.05 9.43 12.73
C HIS A 46 14.01 8.62 13.50
N ASN A 47 13.81 7.36 13.09
CA ASN A 47 12.96 6.40 13.79
C ASN A 47 13.73 5.74 14.94
N GLU A 48 13.85 6.43 16.07
CA GLU A 48 14.52 5.90 17.27
C GLU A 48 13.52 5.32 18.28
N GLY A 49 13.90 4.25 18.98
CA GLY A 49 13.11 3.65 20.05
C GLY A 49 11.86 2.90 19.61
N LEU A 50 11.74 2.58 18.32
CA LEU A 50 10.69 1.75 17.75
C LEU A 50 11.14 0.29 17.64
N VAL A 51 10.17 -0.62 17.65
CA VAL A 51 10.40 -2.06 17.46
C VAL A 51 9.73 -2.53 16.18
N MET A 52 10.28 -3.56 15.55
CA MET A 52 9.62 -4.21 14.41
C MET A 52 8.36 -4.94 14.88
N LEU A 53 7.29 -4.89 14.07
CA LEU A 53 6.05 -5.60 14.36
C LEU A 53 6.19 -7.13 14.27
N GLN A 54 7.12 -7.61 13.46
CA GLN A 54 7.38 -9.04 13.27
C GLN A 54 8.87 -9.35 13.40
N ASN A 55 9.18 -10.60 13.76
CA ASN A 55 10.56 -11.09 13.80
C ASN A 55 11.22 -11.13 12.40
N GLU A 56 12.54 -11.25 12.34
CA GLU A 56 13.31 -11.23 11.07
C GLU A 56 12.87 -12.32 10.08
N SER A 57 12.57 -13.54 10.56
CA SER A 57 12.10 -14.64 9.71
C SER A 57 10.75 -14.32 9.07
N SER A 58 9.83 -13.73 9.81
CA SER A 58 8.53 -13.29 9.31
C SER A 58 8.68 -12.15 8.29
N GLN A 59 9.54 -11.17 8.57
CA GLN A 59 9.85 -10.09 7.63
C GLN A 59 10.40 -10.63 6.31
N ARG A 60 11.30 -11.62 6.38
CA ARG A 60 11.84 -12.29 5.20
C ARG A 60 10.78 -13.10 4.46
N MET A 61 9.86 -13.74 5.19
CA MET A 61 8.73 -14.44 4.60
C MET A 61 7.82 -13.47 3.83
N ASN A 62 7.56 -12.27 4.36
CA ASN A 62 6.80 -11.23 3.67
C ASN A 62 7.47 -10.82 2.36
N GLU A 63 8.79 -10.57 2.37
CA GLU A 63 9.56 -10.22 1.17
C GLU A 63 9.48 -11.30 0.09
N LEU A 64 9.68 -12.56 0.48
CA LEU A 64 9.62 -13.67 -0.45
C LEU A 64 8.22 -13.83 -1.04
N MET A 65 7.18 -13.68 -0.24
CA MET A 65 5.80 -13.80 -0.71
C MET A 65 5.35 -12.61 -1.58
N ALA A 66 5.81 -11.39 -1.30
CA ALA A 66 5.62 -10.24 -2.18
C ALA A 66 6.21 -10.52 -3.58
N GLN A 67 7.45 -11.00 -3.62
CA GLN A 67 8.10 -11.36 -4.88
C GLN A 67 7.38 -12.49 -5.60
N VAL A 68 6.89 -13.51 -4.88
CA VAL A 68 6.08 -14.60 -5.46
C VAL A 68 4.81 -14.06 -6.11
N LEU A 69 4.06 -13.18 -5.43
CA LEU A 69 2.85 -12.59 -6.01
C LEU A 69 3.17 -11.75 -7.24
N ASN A 70 4.26 -10.97 -7.22
CA ASN A 70 4.68 -10.18 -8.38
C ASN A 70 5.11 -11.06 -9.57
N CYS A 71 5.81 -12.18 -9.31
CA CYS A 71 6.14 -13.14 -10.37
C CYS A 71 4.91 -13.86 -10.93
N LEU A 72 3.94 -14.22 -10.08
CA LEU A 72 2.67 -14.80 -10.54
C LEU A 72 1.85 -13.80 -11.35
N ALA A 73 1.86 -12.51 -10.97
CA ALA A 73 1.25 -11.44 -11.74
C ALA A 73 1.89 -11.30 -13.14
N ALA A 74 3.22 -11.36 -13.20
CA ALA A 74 3.99 -11.22 -14.43
C ALA A 74 3.71 -12.32 -15.46
N ASN A 75 3.24 -13.51 -15.05
CA ASN A 75 2.83 -14.58 -15.97
C ASN A 75 1.67 -14.19 -16.90
N ARG A 76 0.92 -13.13 -16.56
CA ARG A 76 -0.18 -12.64 -17.41
C ARG A 76 0.33 -11.78 -18.56
N LEU A 77 1.55 -11.27 -18.47
CA LEU A 77 2.12 -10.41 -19.50
C LEU A 77 2.34 -11.19 -20.82
N PRO A 78 2.26 -10.51 -21.98
CA PRO A 78 2.63 -11.08 -23.26
C PRO A 78 4.00 -11.78 -23.24
N GLU A 79 4.18 -12.85 -24.03
CA GLU A 79 5.47 -13.57 -24.18
C GLU A 79 6.64 -12.66 -24.53
N ALA A 80 6.38 -11.58 -25.28
CA ALA A 80 7.41 -10.60 -25.62
C ALA A 80 8.00 -9.85 -24.41
N LEU A 81 7.32 -9.89 -23.25
CA LEU A 81 7.67 -9.15 -22.03
C LEU A 81 8.13 -10.04 -20.88
N HIS A 82 8.17 -11.38 -21.04
CA HIS A 82 8.57 -12.31 -19.97
C HIS A 82 9.29 -13.56 -20.52
N PRO A 83 9.96 -14.39 -19.68
CA PRO A 83 10.70 -15.56 -20.15
C PRO A 83 9.77 -16.63 -20.75
N SER A 84 10.33 -17.54 -21.56
CA SER A 84 9.58 -18.53 -22.36
C SER A 84 8.74 -19.55 -21.57
N GLU A 85 8.90 -19.63 -20.25
CA GLU A 85 8.09 -20.49 -19.39
C GLU A 85 7.51 -19.68 -18.22
N PRO A 86 6.22 -19.90 -17.88
CA PRO A 86 5.58 -19.20 -16.77
C PRO A 86 6.19 -19.63 -15.43
N PHE A 87 6.33 -18.69 -14.51
CA PHE A 87 6.74 -18.96 -13.14
C PHE A 87 5.65 -19.77 -12.42
N LEU A 88 6.03 -20.89 -11.80
CA LEU A 88 5.12 -21.72 -11.02
C LEU A 88 5.46 -21.67 -9.53
N PHE A 89 4.44 -21.45 -8.70
CA PHE A 89 4.53 -21.53 -7.25
C PHE A 89 3.47 -22.49 -6.71
N GLU A 90 3.89 -23.51 -5.95
CA GLU A 90 3.01 -24.64 -5.56
C GLU A 90 2.39 -25.35 -6.79
N GLY A 91 3.06 -25.28 -7.95
CA GLY A 91 2.54 -25.79 -9.23
C GLY A 91 1.44 -24.91 -9.86
N LEU A 92 1.18 -23.71 -9.32
CA LEU A 92 0.17 -22.76 -9.77
C LEU A 92 0.82 -21.61 -10.55
N SER A 93 0.08 -21.02 -11.49
CA SER A 93 0.58 -19.97 -12.38
C SER A 93 -0.06 -18.59 -12.14
N SER A 94 -0.95 -18.45 -11.15
CA SER A 94 -1.60 -17.17 -10.84
C SER A 94 -1.78 -16.94 -9.33
N GLY A 95 -1.80 -15.68 -8.90
CA GLY A 95 -2.05 -15.31 -7.51
C GLY A 95 -3.45 -15.72 -7.05
N ARG A 96 -4.44 -15.65 -7.95
CA ARG A 96 -5.81 -16.12 -7.70
C ARG A 96 -5.83 -17.60 -7.27
N GLN A 97 -5.20 -18.48 -8.04
CA GLN A 97 -5.12 -19.91 -7.71
C GLN A 97 -4.40 -20.14 -6.39
N LEU A 98 -3.36 -19.34 -6.09
CA LEU A 98 -2.65 -19.42 -4.82
C LEU A 98 -3.57 -19.10 -3.64
N ILE A 99 -4.35 -18.01 -3.69
CA ILE A 99 -5.33 -17.69 -2.64
C ILE A 99 -6.37 -18.82 -2.49
N GLU A 100 -6.87 -19.37 -3.58
CA GLU A 100 -7.81 -20.49 -3.54
C GLU A 100 -7.19 -21.74 -2.88
N LEU A 101 -5.92 -22.04 -3.18
CA LEU A 101 -5.19 -23.15 -2.56
C LEU A 101 -5.01 -22.93 -1.05
N LEU A 102 -4.55 -21.74 -0.63
CA LEU A 102 -4.32 -21.42 0.79
C LEU A 102 -5.62 -21.53 1.59
N ASN A 103 -6.73 -21.01 1.08
CA ASN A 103 -8.05 -21.18 1.70
C ASN A 103 -8.45 -22.66 1.83
N ARG A 104 -8.24 -23.48 0.78
CA ARG A 104 -8.51 -24.94 0.83
C ARG A 104 -7.64 -25.67 1.85
N GLN A 105 -6.43 -25.17 2.10
CA GLN A 105 -5.52 -25.66 3.13
C GLN A 105 -5.89 -25.16 4.55
N GLY A 106 -6.98 -24.40 4.69
CA GLY A 106 -7.46 -23.92 5.99
C GLY A 106 -6.68 -22.71 6.52
N TRP A 107 -5.95 -21.99 5.66
CA TRP A 107 -5.36 -20.70 6.02
C TRP A 107 -6.45 -19.63 6.14
N HIS A 108 -6.24 -18.67 7.03
CA HIS A 108 -7.02 -17.45 7.03
C HIS A 108 -6.38 -16.46 6.04
N CYS A 109 -7.07 -16.20 4.93
CA CYS A 109 -6.65 -15.22 3.93
C CYS A 109 -7.62 -14.03 3.96
N CYS A 110 -7.11 -12.85 4.29
CA CYS A 110 -7.89 -11.63 4.46
C CYS A 110 -7.23 -10.45 3.76
N GLY A 111 -8.00 -9.74 2.94
CA GLY A 111 -7.59 -8.45 2.36
C GLY A 111 -8.36 -7.29 2.97
N ARG A 112 -7.73 -6.12 3.13
CA ARG A 112 -8.38 -4.90 3.64
C ARG A 112 -7.88 -3.65 2.92
N ILE A 113 -8.78 -2.72 2.66
CA ILE A 113 -8.39 -1.36 2.25
C ILE A 113 -7.95 -0.62 3.52
N ARG A 114 -6.70 -0.17 3.55
CA ARG A 114 -6.09 0.55 4.66
C ARG A 114 -5.90 2.01 4.29
N ALA A 115 -6.24 2.92 5.19
CA ALA A 115 -5.89 4.33 5.13
C ALA A 115 -5.21 4.75 6.44
N SER A 116 -4.04 5.37 6.34
CA SER A 116 -3.22 5.78 7.48
C SER A 116 -2.56 7.12 7.19
N VAL A 117 -2.02 7.80 8.21
CA VAL A 117 -1.30 9.06 7.98
C VAL A 117 -0.04 8.82 7.13
N ALA A 118 0.10 9.57 6.04
CA ALA A 118 1.31 9.54 5.22
C ALA A 118 2.50 10.16 5.97
N SER A 119 3.60 9.41 6.08
CA SER A 119 4.89 9.92 6.58
C SER A 119 6.06 9.72 5.61
N PHE A 120 5.86 9.01 4.50
CA PHE A 120 6.92 8.68 3.52
C PHE A 120 8.16 8.02 4.17
N GLY A 121 7.94 7.17 5.18
CA GLY A 121 9.02 6.52 5.93
C GLY A 121 9.74 7.43 6.93
N LEU A 122 9.53 8.75 6.87
CA LEU A 122 10.12 9.72 7.79
C LEU A 122 9.65 9.46 9.22
N GLY A 123 10.57 9.68 10.16
CA GLY A 123 10.32 9.58 11.60
C GLY A 123 11.00 10.72 12.33
N ALA A 124 10.47 11.04 13.50
CA ALA A 124 11.08 11.96 14.43
C ALA A 124 10.92 11.43 15.86
N SER A 125 11.99 11.51 16.65
CA SER A 125 12.02 11.03 18.02
C SER A 125 12.75 12.01 18.92
N GLN A 126 12.44 11.99 20.21
CA GLN A 126 13.12 12.79 21.22
C GLN A 126 13.39 11.94 22.46
N VAL A 127 14.56 12.10 23.08
CA VAL A 127 14.84 11.46 24.38
C VAL A 127 14.22 12.31 25.49
N ASN A 128 13.44 11.69 26.37
CA ASN A 128 12.93 12.36 27.57
C ASN A 128 13.98 12.37 28.72
N GLU A 129 13.66 13.03 29.83
CA GLU A 129 14.58 13.12 30.99
C GLU A 129 14.98 11.75 31.58
N SER A 130 14.15 10.72 31.39
CA SER A 130 14.42 9.34 31.83
C SER A 130 15.27 8.53 30.86
N GLY A 131 15.71 9.12 29.73
CA GLY A 131 16.45 8.41 28.69
C GLY A 131 15.60 7.57 27.75
N ARG A 132 14.27 7.62 27.86
CA ARG A 132 13.33 6.92 26.98
C ARG A 132 13.08 7.74 25.72
N TRP A 133 13.07 7.05 24.58
CA TRP A 133 12.65 7.64 23.31
C TRP A 133 11.14 7.85 23.26
N LEU A 134 10.72 9.09 23.00
CA LEU A 134 9.38 9.49 22.67
C LEU A 134 9.26 9.64 21.16
N GLN A 135 8.13 9.24 20.60
CA GLN A 135 7.82 9.46 19.20
C GLN A 135 7.24 10.87 19.01
N VAL A 136 7.60 11.52 17.91
CA VAL A 136 6.96 12.75 17.45
C VAL A 136 6.17 12.41 16.18
N PRO A 137 4.84 12.50 16.18
CA PRO A 137 4.04 12.18 15.00
C PRO A 137 4.38 13.14 13.86
N LEU A 138 4.60 12.57 12.68
CA LEU A 138 4.82 13.34 11.46
C LEU A 138 3.63 13.10 10.52
N ALA A 139 3.05 14.19 10.04
CA ALA A 139 1.95 14.15 9.08
C ALA A 139 2.11 15.28 8.09
N MET A 140 1.66 15.06 6.86
CA MET A 140 1.54 16.14 5.88
C MET A 140 0.13 16.74 5.97
N PRO A 141 -0.01 18.02 6.38
CA PRO A 141 -1.31 18.67 6.35
C PRO A 141 -1.74 18.86 4.89
N TYR A 142 -3.01 18.59 4.62
CA TYR A 142 -3.64 18.67 3.32
C TYR A 142 -4.83 19.61 3.38
N ARG A 143 -4.86 20.56 2.44
CA ARG A 143 -5.99 21.46 2.20
C ARG A 143 -6.96 20.74 1.27
N THR A 144 -8.15 20.41 1.78
CA THR A 144 -9.07 19.51 1.08
C THR A 144 -9.86 20.18 -0.04
N GLY A 145 -9.94 21.52 -0.06
CA GLY A 145 -10.87 22.25 -0.93
C GLY A 145 -12.36 22.01 -0.58
N LEU A 146 -12.65 21.34 0.52
CA LEU A 146 -13.99 21.14 1.07
C LEU A 146 -14.22 22.11 2.23
N GLU A 147 -15.48 22.48 2.48
CA GLU A 147 -15.84 23.37 3.58
C GLU A 147 -16.73 22.64 4.58
N ASP A 148 -16.59 22.97 5.85
CA ASP A 148 -17.47 22.51 6.92
C ASP A 148 -18.80 23.30 6.96
N ASP A 149 -19.64 23.00 7.95
CA ASP A 149 -20.93 23.67 8.19
C ASP A 149 -20.79 25.16 8.57
N ARG A 150 -19.56 25.64 8.81
CA ARG A 150 -19.22 27.03 9.12
C ARG A 150 -18.56 27.75 7.96
N ASN A 151 -18.56 27.16 6.76
CA ASN A 151 -17.86 27.65 5.57
C ASN A 151 -16.35 27.85 5.82
N GLN A 152 -15.73 27.03 6.65
CA GLN A 152 -14.29 26.99 6.82
C GLN A 152 -13.73 25.81 6.04
N GLU A 153 -12.59 26.02 5.38
CA GLU A 153 -11.93 24.94 4.68
C GLU A 153 -11.50 23.85 5.67
N ILE A 154 -11.83 22.60 5.33
CA ILE A 154 -11.42 21.45 6.12
C ILE A 154 -9.95 21.15 5.83
N LEU A 155 -9.16 21.13 6.89
CA LEU A 155 -7.79 20.62 6.88
C LEU A 155 -7.79 19.15 7.31
N SER A 156 -7.00 18.34 6.64
CA SER A 156 -6.90 16.91 6.90
C SER A 156 -5.43 16.47 6.91
N LEU A 157 -5.15 15.31 7.46
CA LEU A 157 -3.85 14.66 7.32
C LEU A 157 -3.86 13.87 6.02
N LEU A 158 -2.87 14.08 5.15
CA LEU A 158 -2.80 13.35 3.89
C LEU A 158 -2.71 11.84 4.20
N PRO A 159 -3.63 11.02 3.65
CA PRO A 159 -3.59 9.60 3.87
C PRO A 159 -2.63 8.90 2.91
N HIS A 160 -1.88 7.94 3.42
CA HIS A 160 -1.30 6.84 2.65
C HIS A 160 -2.28 5.67 2.69
N CYS A 161 -2.66 5.18 1.52
CA CYS A 161 -3.54 4.03 1.40
C CYS A 161 -2.88 2.88 0.65
N SER A 162 -3.23 1.66 1.05
CA SER A 162 -2.78 0.44 0.42
C SER A 162 -3.85 -0.65 0.56
N PHE A 163 -3.77 -1.67 -0.29
CA PHE A 163 -4.49 -2.91 -0.09
C PHE A 163 -3.64 -3.85 0.75
N GLU A 164 -3.99 -4.00 2.01
CA GLU A 164 -3.32 -4.88 2.97
C GLU A 164 -3.79 -6.32 2.75
N LEU A 165 -2.84 -7.26 2.70
CA LEU A 165 -3.09 -8.69 2.59
C LEU A 165 -2.45 -9.42 3.76
N GLU A 166 -3.28 -10.18 4.48
CA GLU A 166 -2.88 -11.04 5.58
C GLU A 166 -3.13 -12.50 5.21
N LEU A 167 -2.06 -13.30 5.18
CA LEU A 167 -2.10 -14.75 4.95
C LEU A 167 -1.61 -15.47 6.21
N GLN A 168 -2.55 -16.03 6.98
CA GLN A 168 -2.24 -16.66 8.24
C GLN A 168 -2.38 -18.19 8.15
N PRO A 169 -1.28 -18.96 8.28
CA PRO A 169 -1.34 -20.41 8.44
C PRO A 169 -1.87 -20.77 9.82
N GLN A 170 -2.46 -21.95 9.96
CA GLN A 170 -2.86 -22.46 11.28
C GLN A 170 -1.63 -22.57 12.21
N GLY A 171 -1.69 -21.88 13.37
CA GLY A 171 -0.67 -21.96 14.42
C GLY A 171 0.69 -21.33 14.09
N ASN A 172 0.78 -20.45 13.09
CA ASN A 172 2.02 -19.78 12.70
C ASN A 172 1.80 -18.27 12.53
N ASP A 173 2.90 -17.51 12.47
CA ASP A 173 2.89 -16.07 12.23
C ASP A 173 2.24 -15.73 10.88
N SER A 174 1.49 -14.61 10.85
CA SER A 174 0.86 -14.09 9.64
C SER A 174 1.90 -13.56 8.66
N ILE A 175 1.67 -13.77 7.37
CA ILE A 175 2.41 -13.12 6.29
C ILE A 175 1.66 -11.83 5.96
N LEU A 176 2.35 -10.69 6.05
CA LEU A 176 1.79 -9.35 5.91
C LEU A 176 2.35 -8.65 4.68
N LEU A 177 1.46 -8.32 3.75
CA LEU A 177 1.80 -7.72 2.45
C LEU A 177 0.94 -6.49 2.22
N GLN A 178 1.39 -5.61 1.34
CA GLN A 178 0.61 -4.47 0.87
C GLN A 178 0.74 -4.28 -0.63
N TYR A 179 -0.31 -3.78 -1.26
CA TYR A 179 -0.32 -3.44 -2.68
C TYR A 179 -0.70 -1.96 -2.85
N CYS A 180 0.13 -1.21 -3.56
CA CYS A 180 -0.15 0.16 -4.00
C CYS A 180 0.87 0.62 -5.08
N GLN A 181 0.60 1.77 -5.70
CA GLN A 181 1.62 2.54 -6.41
C GLN A 181 2.60 3.15 -5.39
N ASP A 182 3.81 2.60 -5.29
CA ASP A 182 4.83 3.07 -4.37
C ASP A 182 5.53 4.34 -4.88
N ILE A 183 6.07 5.15 -3.97
CA ILE A 183 6.89 6.34 -4.26
C ILE A 183 8.17 5.98 -5.03
N GLU A 184 8.65 4.75 -4.90
CA GLU A 184 9.77 4.20 -5.66
C GLU A 184 9.42 3.94 -7.13
N GLY A 185 8.12 3.96 -7.45
CA GLY A 185 7.59 3.96 -8.81
C GLY A 185 7.06 2.65 -9.32
N MET A 186 7.00 1.62 -8.49
CA MET A 186 6.40 0.36 -8.86
C MET A 186 4.94 0.29 -8.38
N ASN A 187 4.09 -0.27 -9.21
CA ASN A 187 2.74 -0.65 -8.84
C ASN A 187 2.69 -2.16 -8.64
N ASP A 188 2.90 -2.63 -7.42
CA ASP A 188 3.11 -4.05 -7.13
C ASP A 188 2.85 -4.41 -5.66
N TRP A 189 3.10 -5.68 -5.31
CA TRP A 189 3.09 -6.15 -3.94
C TRP A 189 4.43 -5.88 -3.26
N ALA A 190 4.36 -5.32 -2.06
CA ALA A 190 5.49 -5.11 -1.17
C ALA A 190 5.29 -5.82 0.18
N ALA A 191 6.40 -6.14 0.84
CA ALA A 191 6.37 -6.64 2.21
C ALA A 191 5.93 -5.53 3.18
N MET A 192 5.04 -5.85 4.12
CA MET A 192 4.64 -4.89 5.15
C MET A 192 5.53 -5.03 6.40
N ASN A 193 6.82 -4.75 6.22
CA ASN A 193 7.86 -4.86 7.25
C ASN A 193 8.00 -3.55 8.03
N ASP A 194 6.97 -3.20 8.79
CA ASP A 194 6.92 -1.91 9.46
C ASP A 194 7.51 -1.92 10.87
N LEU A 195 8.13 -0.79 11.22
CA LEU A 195 8.32 -0.38 12.62
C LEU A 195 6.95 -0.06 13.24
N HIS A 196 6.70 -0.53 14.46
CA HIS A 196 5.46 -0.21 15.18
C HIS A 196 5.42 1.27 15.53
N ARG A 197 4.57 2.03 14.85
CA ARG A 197 4.29 3.44 15.09
C ARG A 197 2.85 3.56 15.57
N PRO A 198 2.60 3.71 16.89
CA PRO A 198 1.25 3.78 17.43
C PRO A 198 0.35 4.82 16.75
N TRP A 199 0.93 5.91 16.25
CA TRP A 199 0.20 6.99 15.58
C TRP A 199 -0.07 6.75 14.08
N GLN A 200 0.48 5.69 13.47
CA GLN A 200 0.43 5.49 12.02
C GLN A 200 -0.07 4.11 11.58
N ASN A 201 0.33 3.04 12.25
CA ASN A 201 0.12 1.67 11.74
C ASN A 201 -0.40 0.68 12.79
N ASP A 202 -0.86 1.18 13.93
CA ASP A 202 -1.51 0.36 14.92
C ASP A 202 -3.00 0.18 14.56
N ARG A 203 -3.38 -1.06 14.29
CA ARG A 203 -4.72 -1.44 13.83
C ARG A 203 -5.78 -1.33 14.92
N HIS A 204 -5.39 -1.16 16.18
CA HIS A 204 -6.28 -1.36 17.33
C HIS A 204 -6.58 -0.08 18.10
N ASN A 205 -5.91 1.02 17.81
CA ASN A 205 -6.04 2.27 18.58
C ASN A 205 -6.77 3.41 17.84
N GLY A 206 -7.32 3.15 16.66
CA GLY A 206 -8.11 4.11 15.87
C GLY A 206 -7.29 5.10 15.04
N THR A 207 -5.97 4.94 14.96
CA THR A 207 -5.11 5.79 14.12
C THR A 207 -5.02 5.34 12.67
N VAL A 208 -5.44 4.10 12.40
CA VAL A 208 -5.60 3.51 11.06
C VAL A 208 -7.09 3.37 10.77
N ALA A 209 -7.50 3.84 9.61
CA ALA A 209 -8.85 3.65 9.09
C ALA A 209 -8.92 2.43 8.16
N TYR A 210 -9.95 1.62 8.35
CA TYR A 210 -10.31 0.50 7.47
C TYR A 210 -11.72 0.76 6.93
N PRO A 211 -11.86 1.61 5.89
CA PRO A 211 -13.17 2.12 5.47
C PRO A 211 -14.08 1.06 4.81
N SER A 212 -13.49 -0.04 4.36
CA SER A 212 -14.19 -1.12 3.65
C SER A 212 -14.21 -2.41 4.47
N GLN A 213 -15.25 -3.22 4.23
CA GLN A 213 -15.34 -4.55 4.84
C GLN A 213 -14.18 -5.46 4.40
N PRO A 214 -13.68 -6.34 5.29
CA PRO A 214 -12.64 -7.30 4.93
C PRO A 214 -13.06 -8.18 3.74
N LEU A 215 -12.10 -8.45 2.86
CA LEU A 215 -12.26 -9.31 1.69
C LEU A 215 -11.72 -10.70 2.02
N THR A 216 -12.56 -11.72 1.83
CA THR A 216 -12.21 -13.13 2.06
C THR A 216 -12.65 -13.98 0.88
N GLN A 217 -12.09 -15.20 0.77
CA GLN A 217 -12.50 -16.21 -0.22
C GLN A 217 -12.54 -15.64 -1.65
N GLN A 218 -13.68 -15.81 -2.35
CA GLN A 218 -13.85 -15.41 -3.74
C GLN A 218 -13.60 -13.91 -3.96
N ARG A 219 -14.04 -13.05 -3.04
CA ARG A 219 -13.81 -11.60 -3.15
C ARG A 219 -12.33 -11.24 -3.05
N LEU A 220 -11.58 -11.95 -2.21
CA LEU A 220 -10.14 -11.78 -2.11
C LEU A 220 -9.44 -12.27 -3.39
N ALA A 221 -9.85 -13.43 -3.92
CA ALA A 221 -9.31 -13.96 -5.16
C ALA A 221 -9.54 -13.01 -6.35
N ASP A 222 -10.73 -12.38 -6.42
CA ASP A 222 -11.03 -11.34 -7.41
C ASP A 222 -10.19 -10.08 -7.21
N ALA A 223 -9.96 -9.67 -5.96
CA ALA A 223 -9.09 -8.53 -5.65
C ALA A 223 -7.66 -8.78 -6.13
N ILE A 224 -7.09 -9.97 -5.89
CA ILE A 224 -5.75 -10.32 -6.40
C ILE A 224 -5.69 -10.17 -7.91
N GLU A 225 -6.63 -10.76 -8.64
CA GLU A 225 -6.64 -10.68 -10.10
C GLU A 225 -6.80 -9.23 -10.63
N ILE A 226 -7.57 -8.39 -9.95
CA ILE A 226 -7.67 -6.96 -10.27
C ILE A 226 -6.33 -6.25 -10.01
N THR A 227 -5.65 -6.53 -8.88
CA THR A 227 -4.32 -5.94 -8.61
C THR A 227 -3.28 -6.34 -9.65
N GLU A 228 -3.30 -7.58 -10.13
CA GLU A 228 -2.42 -8.05 -11.21
C GLU A 228 -2.67 -7.28 -12.51
N LEU A 229 -3.93 -7.00 -12.86
CA LEU A 229 -4.28 -6.18 -14.02
C LEU A 229 -3.85 -4.71 -13.85
N ILE A 230 -4.17 -4.08 -12.72
CA ILE A 230 -3.79 -2.68 -12.44
C ILE A 230 -2.27 -2.54 -12.51
N ALA A 231 -1.52 -3.44 -11.86
CA ALA A 231 -0.06 -3.47 -11.91
C ALA A 231 0.47 -3.53 -13.34
N ALA A 232 -0.03 -4.47 -14.15
CA ALA A 232 0.41 -4.63 -15.54
C ALA A 232 0.18 -3.36 -16.38
N VAL A 233 -1.03 -2.78 -16.30
CA VAL A 233 -1.39 -1.59 -17.09
C VAL A 233 -0.58 -0.37 -16.63
N HIS A 234 -0.49 -0.14 -15.32
CA HIS A 234 0.23 1.02 -14.77
C HIS A 234 1.73 0.93 -15.04
N ASN A 235 2.36 -0.23 -14.79
CA ASN A 235 3.80 -0.40 -15.01
C ASN A 235 4.15 -0.36 -16.50
N MET A 236 3.28 -0.86 -17.39
CA MET A 236 3.50 -0.74 -18.83
C MET A 236 3.41 0.71 -19.29
N GLU A 237 2.39 1.46 -18.86
CA GLU A 237 2.26 2.87 -19.21
C GLU A 237 3.49 3.66 -18.71
N ALA A 238 3.87 3.46 -17.44
CA ALA A 238 5.04 4.10 -16.85
C ALA A 238 6.32 3.81 -17.64
N SER A 239 6.55 2.55 -18.00
CA SER A 239 7.72 2.12 -18.77
C SER A 239 7.71 2.68 -20.18
N SER A 240 6.56 2.62 -20.87
CA SER A 240 6.41 3.10 -22.25
C SER A 240 6.68 4.60 -22.39
N GLN A 241 6.25 5.39 -21.41
CA GLN A 241 6.44 6.83 -21.37
C GLN A 241 7.72 7.25 -20.64
N LYS A 242 8.48 6.31 -20.06
CA LYS A 242 9.66 6.57 -19.23
C LYS A 242 9.37 7.59 -18.12
N LEU A 243 8.25 7.39 -17.41
CA LEU A 243 7.81 8.33 -16.39
C LEU A 243 8.79 8.36 -15.21
N HIS A 244 8.99 9.56 -14.67
CA HIS A 244 9.79 9.72 -13.46
C HIS A 244 9.15 8.97 -12.30
N LEU A 245 9.97 8.29 -11.49
CA LEU A 245 9.53 7.43 -10.38
C LEU A 245 8.38 6.52 -10.79
N GLY A 246 8.52 5.85 -11.95
CA GLY A 246 7.54 4.92 -12.51
C GLY A 246 6.10 5.44 -12.54
N GLY A 247 5.93 6.76 -12.66
CA GLY A 247 4.64 7.41 -12.75
C GLY A 247 4.01 7.83 -11.43
N TYR A 248 4.69 7.74 -10.28
CA TYR A 248 4.15 8.27 -9.02
C TYR A 248 3.84 9.77 -9.15
N GLY A 249 2.57 10.14 -8.96
CA GLY A 249 2.01 11.47 -9.21
C GLY A 249 1.47 11.70 -10.62
N ALA A 250 2.00 11.02 -11.64
CA ALA A 250 1.44 11.04 -12.99
C ALA A 250 0.28 10.05 -13.11
N LEU A 251 0.52 8.77 -12.81
CA LEU A 251 -0.46 7.69 -12.77
C LEU A 251 -1.20 7.62 -11.42
N GLY A 252 -1.29 8.78 -10.74
CA GLY A 252 -1.79 8.89 -9.38
C GLY A 252 -0.75 8.54 -8.31
N TYR A 253 -1.20 8.53 -7.06
CA TYR A 253 -0.41 8.17 -5.89
C TYR A 253 -0.85 6.79 -5.35
N CYS A 254 -0.24 6.34 -4.26
CA CYS A 254 -0.61 5.11 -3.55
C CYS A 254 -2.14 4.97 -3.40
N ILE A 255 -2.81 6.04 -2.97
CA ILE A 255 -4.27 6.11 -2.80
C ILE A 255 -5.06 5.87 -4.09
N ASP A 256 -4.61 6.36 -5.24
CA ASP A 256 -5.34 6.23 -6.50
C ASP A 256 -5.41 4.77 -6.96
N SER A 257 -4.30 4.03 -6.84
CA SER A 257 -4.26 2.60 -7.17
C SER A 257 -5.15 1.75 -6.26
N THR A 258 -5.16 2.04 -4.95
CA THR A 258 -6.03 1.37 -3.98
C THR A 258 -7.49 1.75 -4.17
N ALA A 259 -7.79 3.01 -4.49
CA ALA A 259 -9.14 3.48 -4.79
C ALA A 259 -9.67 2.85 -6.08
N LEU A 260 -8.83 2.71 -7.11
CA LEU A 260 -9.19 2.02 -8.34
C LEU A 260 -9.52 0.55 -8.10
N LEU A 261 -8.74 -0.15 -7.28
CA LEU A 261 -9.06 -1.52 -6.84
C LEU A 261 -10.43 -1.57 -6.14
N GLU A 262 -10.67 -0.68 -5.17
CA GLU A 262 -11.93 -0.62 -4.44
C GLU A 262 -13.12 -0.32 -5.36
N GLN A 263 -12.94 0.63 -6.29
CA GLN A 263 -13.93 1.01 -7.30
C GLN A 263 -14.28 -0.18 -8.21
N CYS A 264 -13.27 -0.93 -8.67
CA CYS A 264 -13.48 -2.14 -9.50
C CYS A 264 -14.24 -3.24 -8.75
N LEU A 265 -14.03 -3.35 -7.44
CA LEU A 265 -14.66 -4.38 -6.60
C LEU A 265 -16.09 -4.03 -6.20
N ASN A 266 -16.36 -2.75 -5.89
CA ASN A 266 -17.57 -2.34 -5.18
C ASN A 266 -18.49 -1.43 -6.00
N GLY A 267 -18.00 -0.83 -7.09
CA GLY A 267 -18.72 0.25 -7.76
C GLY A 267 -18.57 1.62 -7.08
N SER A 268 -17.78 1.71 -6.02
CA SER A 268 -17.55 2.93 -5.26
C SER A 268 -16.24 2.83 -4.50
N THR A 269 -15.67 3.96 -4.11
CA THR A 269 -14.51 4.04 -3.22
C THR A 269 -14.80 4.94 -2.02
N HIS A 270 -14.18 4.63 -0.89
CA HIS A 270 -14.24 5.44 0.32
C HIS A 270 -13.03 6.37 0.47
N LEU A 271 -12.11 6.37 -0.48
CA LEU A 271 -10.81 7.02 -0.35
C LEU A 271 -10.83 8.45 -0.89
N PHE A 272 -10.12 9.34 -0.21
CA PHE A 272 -9.94 10.75 -0.58
C PHE A 272 -8.54 11.24 -0.12
N SER A 273 -7.82 12.05 -0.88
CA SER A 273 -8.15 12.65 -2.17
C SER A 273 -7.60 11.86 -3.36
N LEU A 274 -8.38 11.78 -4.44
CA LEU A 274 -8.03 11.10 -5.68
C LEU A 274 -7.55 12.10 -6.73
N THR A 275 -6.42 11.80 -7.34
CA THR A 275 -5.66 12.72 -8.19
C THR A 275 -5.45 12.22 -9.62
N LEU A 276 -5.80 10.96 -9.91
CA LEU A 276 -5.65 10.36 -11.23
C LEU A 276 -6.49 11.13 -12.27
N GLY A 277 -5.80 11.99 -13.03
CA GLY A 277 -6.40 12.90 -13.99
C GLY A 277 -6.78 12.28 -15.32
N GLY A 278 -7.64 12.97 -16.08
CA GLY A 278 -8.25 12.46 -17.31
C GLY A 278 -7.24 11.97 -18.37
N ILE A 279 -6.18 12.73 -18.65
CA ILE A 279 -5.18 12.33 -19.66
C ILE A 279 -4.51 10.99 -19.30
N TRP A 280 -4.27 10.74 -18.02
CA TRP A 280 -3.63 9.50 -17.56
C TRP A 280 -4.59 8.33 -17.60
N ARG A 281 -5.89 8.54 -17.32
CA ARG A 281 -6.92 7.51 -17.52
C ARG A 281 -7.03 7.08 -18.97
N GLU A 282 -7.01 8.03 -19.90
CA GLU A 282 -7.02 7.73 -21.35
C GLU A 282 -5.80 6.91 -21.78
N ARG A 283 -4.63 7.22 -21.23
CA ARG A 283 -3.39 6.48 -21.49
C ARG A 283 -3.42 5.08 -20.89
N LEU A 284 -3.89 4.93 -19.65
CA LEU A 284 -4.11 3.63 -19.02
C LEU A 284 -5.08 2.77 -19.83
N ARG A 285 -6.17 3.35 -20.36
CA ARG A 285 -7.12 2.64 -21.23
C ARG A 285 -6.44 2.14 -22.51
N ARG A 286 -5.64 2.99 -23.17
CA ARG A 286 -4.88 2.59 -24.35
C ARG A 286 -3.85 1.50 -24.02
N SER A 287 -3.20 1.61 -22.87
CA SER A 287 -2.24 0.62 -22.38
C SER A 287 -2.92 -0.73 -22.11
N LEU A 288 -4.13 -0.74 -21.55
CA LEU A 288 -4.93 -1.95 -21.44
C LEU A 288 -5.21 -2.58 -22.81
N ASP A 289 -5.69 -1.79 -23.78
CA ASP A 289 -6.01 -2.32 -25.11
C ASP A 289 -4.78 -2.92 -25.80
N ILE A 290 -3.62 -2.25 -25.70
CA ILE A 290 -2.34 -2.78 -26.21
C ILE A 290 -1.96 -4.11 -25.53
N LEU A 291 -2.10 -4.21 -24.20
CA LEU A 291 -1.80 -5.45 -23.49
C LEU A 291 -2.70 -6.60 -23.95
N LEU A 292 -4.01 -6.34 -24.07
CA LEU A 292 -4.97 -7.35 -24.51
C LEU A 292 -4.69 -7.79 -25.95
N ASP A 293 -4.39 -6.87 -26.85
CA ASP A 293 -4.03 -7.17 -28.26
C ASP A 293 -2.74 -8.00 -28.35
N GLN A 294 -1.83 -7.83 -27.39
CA GLN A 294 -0.58 -8.60 -27.29
C GLN A 294 -0.74 -9.94 -26.55
N GLY A 295 -1.95 -10.31 -26.14
CA GLY A 295 -2.23 -11.61 -25.51
C GLY A 295 -2.17 -11.61 -23.98
N PHE A 296 -2.32 -10.45 -23.32
CA PHE A 296 -2.45 -10.40 -21.86
C PHE A 296 -3.61 -11.27 -21.37
N CYS A 297 -3.31 -12.24 -20.50
CA CYS A 297 -4.26 -13.27 -20.09
C CYS A 297 -5.02 -12.88 -18.80
N VAL A 298 -6.27 -12.46 -18.96
CA VAL A 298 -7.15 -12.08 -17.84
C VAL A 298 -8.61 -12.32 -18.16
N ASN A 299 -9.42 -12.56 -17.12
CA ASN A 299 -10.86 -12.73 -17.27
C ASN A 299 -11.52 -11.45 -17.82
N THR A 300 -12.37 -11.57 -18.84
CA THR A 300 -13.09 -10.44 -19.45
C THR A 300 -13.88 -9.62 -18.42
N SER A 301 -14.48 -10.26 -17.41
CA SER A 301 -15.19 -9.54 -16.34
C SER A 301 -14.30 -8.64 -15.48
N VAL A 302 -12.99 -8.93 -15.40
CA VAL A 302 -12.00 -8.10 -14.69
C VAL A 302 -11.62 -6.91 -15.56
N VAL A 303 -11.46 -7.12 -16.87
CA VAL A 303 -11.24 -6.05 -17.86
C VAL A 303 -12.39 -5.05 -17.84
N ASP A 304 -13.63 -5.53 -17.88
CA ASP A 304 -14.82 -4.67 -17.88
C ASP A 304 -14.92 -3.86 -16.57
N ARG A 305 -14.66 -4.50 -15.43
CA ARG A 305 -14.60 -3.81 -14.13
C ARG A 305 -13.50 -2.76 -14.07
N TYR A 306 -12.33 -3.03 -14.64
CA TYR A 306 -11.22 -2.08 -14.69
C TYR A 306 -11.53 -0.88 -15.60
N ARG A 307 -12.07 -1.11 -16.80
CA ARG A 307 -12.51 -0.03 -17.70
C ARG A 307 -13.56 0.84 -17.03
N TRP A 308 -14.59 0.23 -16.47
CA TRP A 308 -15.63 0.93 -15.73
C TRP A 308 -15.06 1.68 -14.51
N GLY A 309 -14.15 1.05 -13.78
CA GLY A 309 -13.46 1.64 -12.64
C GLY A 309 -12.68 2.89 -13.03
N LEU A 310 -11.88 2.85 -14.09
CA LEU A 310 -11.17 4.02 -14.61
C LEU A 310 -12.12 5.15 -15.02
N ASP A 311 -13.23 4.82 -15.67
CA ASP A 311 -14.18 5.81 -16.19
C ASP A 311 -14.98 6.49 -15.06
N THR A 312 -15.25 5.76 -13.98
CA THR A 312 -16.13 6.22 -12.89
C THR A 312 -15.42 6.59 -11.60
N LEU A 313 -14.09 6.36 -11.51
CA LEU A 313 -13.31 6.75 -10.34
C LEU A 313 -13.48 8.26 -10.09
N PRO A 314 -13.79 8.72 -8.87
CA PRO A 314 -13.87 10.16 -8.59
C PRO A 314 -12.55 10.89 -8.84
N GLN A 315 -12.60 12.22 -9.00
CA GLN A 315 -11.43 13.10 -9.06
C GLN A 315 -11.63 14.28 -8.11
N ASP A 316 -10.69 14.50 -7.20
CA ASP A 316 -10.83 15.46 -6.10
C ASP A 316 -10.06 16.77 -6.30
N GLN A 317 -9.41 16.94 -7.46
CA GLN A 317 -8.67 18.17 -7.77
C GLN A 317 -9.59 19.38 -8.05
N SER A 318 -10.85 19.15 -8.42
CA SER A 318 -11.83 20.20 -8.65
C SER A 318 -13.23 19.69 -8.33
N LEU A 319 -13.77 20.12 -7.18
CA LEU A 319 -15.05 19.64 -6.66
C LEU A 319 -16.10 20.74 -6.75
N GLN A 320 -17.25 20.42 -7.35
CA GLN A 320 -18.39 21.33 -7.48
C GLN A 320 -19.70 20.56 -7.28
N GLY A 321 -20.75 21.25 -6.81
CA GLY A 321 -22.09 20.67 -6.69
C GLY A 321 -22.13 19.40 -5.82
N SER A 322 -22.81 18.35 -6.31
CA SER A 322 -23.01 17.08 -5.59
C SER A 322 -21.70 16.32 -5.34
N ALA A 323 -20.67 16.51 -6.17
CA ALA A 323 -19.37 15.86 -5.98
C ALA A 323 -18.71 16.26 -4.65
N ARG A 324 -19.04 17.45 -4.09
CA ARG A 324 -18.57 17.87 -2.76
C ARG A 324 -19.12 16.98 -1.64
N LEU A 325 -20.38 16.55 -1.73
CA LEU A 325 -21.02 15.73 -0.70
C LEU A 325 -20.41 14.33 -0.67
N GLU A 326 -20.21 13.72 -1.84
CA GLU A 326 -19.56 12.42 -1.97
C GLU A 326 -18.09 12.48 -1.52
N ALA A 327 -17.36 13.53 -1.89
CA ALA A 327 -15.99 13.75 -1.44
C ALA A 327 -15.91 13.95 0.08
N MET A 328 -16.88 14.64 0.70
CA MET A 328 -16.95 14.80 2.16
C MET A 328 -17.11 13.45 2.86
N GLN A 329 -18.00 12.58 2.35
CA GLN A 329 -18.20 11.25 2.91
C GLN A 329 -16.95 10.38 2.80
N ARG A 330 -16.26 10.42 1.66
CA ARG A 330 -14.98 9.72 1.46
C ARG A 330 -13.90 10.26 2.39
N LEU A 331 -13.76 11.58 2.49
CA LEU A 331 -12.84 12.23 3.43
C LEU A 331 -13.08 11.71 4.85
N SER A 332 -14.30 11.77 5.37
CA SER A 332 -14.60 11.27 6.71
C SER A 332 -14.31 9.78 6.88
N SER A 333 -14.56 8.98 5.85
CA SER A 333 -14.37 7.52 5.90
C SER A 333 -12.90 7.11 5.96
N CYS A 334 -12.00 7.86 5.31
CA CYS A 334 -10.58 7.54 5.25
C CYS A 334 -9.71 8.27 6.29
N GLN A 335 -10.32 9.04 7.21
CA GLN A 335 -9.61 9.65 8.34
C GLN A 335 -9.53 8.71 9.55
N PRO A 336 -8.47 8.82 10.36
CA PRO A 336 -8.40 8.17 11.67
C PRO A 336 -9.60 8.50 12.56
N SER A 337 -10.13 7.51 13.29
CA SER A 337 -11.21 7.74 14.26
C SER A 337 -10.71 8.42 15.54
N HIS A 338 -9.41 8.29 15.84
CA HIS A 338 -8.74 8.99 16.93
C HIS A 338 -7.59 9.84 16.41
N SER A 339 -7.36 10.99 17.04
CA SER A 339 -6.25 11.88 16.67
C SER A 339 -4.90 11.20 16.95
N PRO A 340 -4.05 10.99 15.91
CA PRO A 340 -2.70 10.46 16.09
C PRO A 340 -1.84 11.31 17.04
N PHE A 341 -2.07 12.63 17.04
CA PHE A 341 -1.36 13.55 17.91
C PHE A 341 -1.82 13.47 19.37
N ALA A 342 -3.14 13.41 19.61
CA ALA A 342 -3.66 13.25 20.96
C ALA A 342 -3.21 11.93 21.59
N LEU A 343 -3.20 10.85 20.80
CA LEU A 343 -2.70 9.55 21.23
C LEU A 343 -1.25 9.63 21.71
N VAL A 344 -0.35 10.24 20.92
CA VAL A 344 1.06 10.31 21.30
C VAL A 344 1.29 11.20 22.51
N ARG A 345 0.55 12.30 22.64
CA ARG A 345 0.61 13.13 23.86
C ARG A 345 0.20 12.31 25.10
N ASN A 346 -0.81 11.46 25.00
CA ASN A 346 -1.19 10.55 26.08
C ASN A 346 -0.08 9.51 26.37
N LEU A 347 0.46 8.84 25.34
CA LEU A 347 1.54 7.86 25.49
C LEU A 347 2.82 8.47 26.09
N ASN A 348 3.03 9.76 25.87
CA ASN A 348 4.13 10.55 26.44
C ASN A 348 3.83 11.05 27.87
N GLY A 349 2.62 10.86 28.39
CA GLY A 349 2.20 11.33 29.73
C GLY A 349 1.89 12.82 29.80
N GLU A 350 1.60 13.47 28.67
CA GLU A 350 1.27 14.90 28.62
C GLU A 350 -0.21 15.21 28.91
N VAL A 351 -1.08 14.21 28.75
CA VAL A 351 -2.54 14.34 28.92
C VAL A 351 -3.13 12.98 29.32
N ASP A 352 -3.96 12.97 30.37
CA ASP A 352 -4.84 11.85 30.68
C ASP A 352 -6.05 11.89 29.72
N LEU A 353 -6.35 10.77 29.04
CA LEU A 353 -7.50 10.62 28.15
C LEU A 353 -8.71 10.06 28.90
#